data_AF-A0A920HHR4-F1
#
_entry.id   AF-A0A920HHR4-F1
#
_cell.length_a   1.000
_cell.length_b   1.000
_cell.length_c   1.000
_cell.angle_alpha   90.00
_cell.angle_beta   90.00
_cell.angle_gamma   90.00
#
_symmetry.space_group_name_H-M   'P 1'
#
loop_
_entity.id
_entity.type
_entity.pdbx_description
1 polymer ?
#
loop_
_entity_poly.entity_id
_entity_poly.type
_entity_poly.pdbx_seq_one_letter_code
_entity_poly.pdbx_strand_id
1 'polypeptide(L)'
;MKILLKTLKIIYLYTRFKKSVIHNDINDNNIIVSNELINPKIESIIDFGDSVYSQRINDLAIACSYGIMNLDDPLEGCCEIISGYNNLITINDNELSLLYNLIGMRLIISVTKSFINRDKEPDNKYL
;
A
#
# COMPACT_ATOMS: atom_id res chain seq x y z
N MET A 1 22.87 12.60 15.88
CA MET A 1 23.30 11.19 16.02
C MET A 1 22.13 10.19 16.15
N LYS A 2 21.15 10.40 17.03
CA LYS A 2 20.01 9.45 17.23
C LYS A 2 19.11 9.22 16.00
N ILE A 3 18.80 10.26 15.22
CA ILE A 3 17.97 10.14 14.00
C ILE A 3 18.64 9.26 12.94
N LEU A 4 19.93 9.48 12.69
CA LEU A 4 20.70 8.70 11.71
C LEU A 4 20.71 7.20 12.04
N LEU A 5 20.90 6.84 13.30
CA LEU A 5 20.86 5.45 13.75
C LEU A 5 19.48 4.80 13.55
N LYS A 6 18.40 5.56 13.79
CA LYS A 6 17.02 5.08 13.56
C LYS A 6 16.78 4.81 12.07
N THR A 7 17.18 5.73 11.19
CA THR A 7 17.05 5.58 9.74
C THR A 7 17.85 4.38 9.21
N LEU A 8 19.10 4.21 9.68
CA LEU A 8 19.94 3.07 9.31
C LEU A 8 19.30 1.74 9.73
N LYS A 9 18.69 1.67 10.92
CA LYS A 9 17.96 0.49 11.37
C LYS A 9 16.76 0.16 10.47
N ILE A 10 15.98 1.16 10.07
CA ILE A 10 14.84 0.98 9.16
C ILE A 10 15.30 0.38 7.82
N ILE A 11 16.33 0.98 7.21
CA ILE A 11 16.89 0.50 5.93
C ILE A 11 17.45 -0.92 6.07
N TYR A 12 18.17 -1.19 7.17
CA TYR A 12 18.74 -2.51 7.45
C TYR A 12 17.67 -3.60 7.57
N LEU A 13 16.55 -3.30 8.23
CA LEU A 13 15.43 -4.24 8.38
C LEU A 13 14.70 -4.44 7.05
N TYR A 14 14.30 -3.34 6.40
CA TYR A 14 13.53 -3.37 5.16
C TYR A 14 14.24 -4.14 4.03
N THR A 15 15.55 -3.97 3.89
CA THR A 15 16.36 -4.70 2.88
C THR A 15 16.34 -6.22 3.05
N ARG A 16 15.95 -6.74 4.22
CA ARG A 16 15.89 -8.17 4.55
C ARG A 16 14.48 -8.76 4.51
N PHE A 17 13.45 -7.94 4.30
CA PHE A 17 12.08 -8.46 4.19
C PHE A 17 11.93 -9.37 2.98
N LYS A 18 10.97 -10.28 3.06
CA LYS A 18 10.71 -11.22 1.98
C LYS A 18 10.31 -10.45 0.73
N LYS A 19 10.87 -10.87 -0.41
CA LYS A 19 10.55 -10.31 -1.73
C LYS A 19 9.68 -11.26 -2.54
N SER A 20 8.86 -10.70 -3.42
CA SER A 20 8.21 -11.40 -4.53
C SER A 20 8.00 -10.43 -5.67
N VAL A 21 7.43 -10.91 -6.77
CA VAL A 21 6.72 -10.01 -7.68
C VAL A 21 5.55 -9.42 -6.89
N ILE A 22 5.46 -8.10 -6.88
CA ILE A 22 4.37 -7.32 -6.31
C ILE A 22 3.68 -6.55 -7.43
N HIS A 23 2.40 -6.27 -7.29
CA HIS A 23 1.65 -5.48 -8.25
C HIS A 23 2.07 -4.01 -8.23
N ASN A 24 2.42 -3.49 -7.05
CA ASN A 24 2.96 -2.15 -6.83
C ASN A 24 1.99 -0.98 -7.13
N ASP A 25 0.73 -1.27 -7.45
CA ASP A 25 -0.32 -0.26 -7.67
C ASP A 25 -1.74 -0.78 -7.37
N ILE A 26 -1.90 -1.52 -6.26
CA ILE A 26 -3.22 -2.03 -5.82
C ILE A 26 -4.03 -0.90 -5.18
N ASN A 27 -4.53 0.02 -6.00
CA ASN A 27 -5.51 1.03 -5.61
C ASN A 27 -6.94 0.57 -5.95
N ASP A 28 -7.93 1.34 -5.51
CA ASP A 28 -9.36 1.08 -5.68
C ASP A 28 -9.82 1.00 -7.15
N ASN A 29 -9.11 1.64 -8.08
CA ASN A 29 -9.41 1.54 -9.51
C ASN A 29 -8.90 0.25 -10.16
N ASN A 30 -7.97 -0.46 -9.51
CA ASN A 30 -7.31 -1.66 -10.04
C ASN A 30 -7.87 -2.96 -9.45
N ILE A 31 -8.92 -2.88 -8.63
CA ILE A 31 -9.60 -4.02 -8.03
C ILE A 31 -11.02 -4.12 -8.61
N ILE A 32 -11.32 -5.25 -9.24
CA ILE A 32 -12.67 -5.56 -9.70
C ILE A 32 -13.38 -6.33 -8.60
N VAL A 33 -14.51 -5.78 -8.16
CA VAL A 33 -15.38 -6.40 -7.16
C VAL A 33 -16.68 -6.88 -7.79
N SER A 34 -17.29 -7.87 -7.16
CA SER A 34 -18.57 -8.43 -7.57
C SER A 34 -19.72 -7.44 -7.32
N ASN A 35 -20.86 -7.66 -7.98
CA ASN A 35 -22.00 -6.72 -7.97
C ASN A 35 -22.87 -6.78 -6.69
N GLU A 36 -22.55 -7.65 -5.72
CA GLU A 36 -23.29 -7.80 -4.48
C GLU A 36 -23.17 -6.54 -3.61
N LEU A 37 -24.32 -5.99 -3.21
CA LEU A 37 -24.37 -4.82 -2.33
C LEU A 37 -23.99 -5.14 -0.87
N ILE A 38 -24.09 -6.41 -0.48
CA ILE A 38 -23.78 -6.89 0.87
C ILE A 38 -22.63 -7.88 0.74
N ASN A 39 -21.50 -7.57 1.35
CA ASN A 39 -20.26 -8.37 1.31
C ASN A 39 -19.78 -8.67 -0.13
N PRO A 40 -19.45 -7.63 -0.92
CA PRO A 40 -18.86 -7.83 -2.24
C PRO A 40 -17.55 -8.63 -2.13
N LYS A 41 -17.24 -9.38 -3.17
CA LYS A 41 -16.03 -10.19 -3.28
C LYS A 41 -15.08 -9.56 -4.28
N ILE A 42 -13.78 -9.69 -4.05
CA ILE A 42 -12.78 -9.38 -5.06
C ILE A 42 -12.81 -10.48 -6.12
N GLU A 43 -13.12 -10.12 -7.36
CA GLU A 43 -13.16 -11.04 -8.49
C GLU A 43 -11.84 -11.07 -9.25
N SER A 44 -11.18 -9.91 -9.40
CA SER A 44 -9.88 -9.83 -10.07
C SER A 44 -9.12 -8.55 -9.72
N ILE A 45 -7.83 -8.56 -10.05
CA ILE A 45 -6.93 -7.41 -10.00
C ILE A 45 -6.42 -7.18 -11.42
N ILE A 46 -6.31 -5.91 -11.85
CA ILE A 46 -5.91 -5.51 -13.20
C ILE A 46 -4.80 -4.46 -13.16
N ASP A 47 -4.23 -4.14 -14.33
CA ASP A 47 -3.18 -3.13 -14.50
C ASP A 47 -1.84 -3.45 -13.83
N PHE A 48 -1.23 -4.55 -14.27
CA PHE A 48 0.08 -5.00 -13.80
C PHE A 48 1.27 -4.20 -14.39
N GLY A 49 1.03 -3.03 -15.01
CA GLY A 49 2.07 -2.25 -15.70
C GLY A 49 3.23 -1.82 -14.79
N ASP A 50 2.95 -1.60 -13.50
CA ASP A 50 3.92 -1.19 -12.48
C ASP A 50 4.50 -2.36 -11.67
N SER A 51 4.20 -3.60 -12.04
CA SER A 51 4.64 -4.78 -11.30
C SER A 51 6.16 -4.89 -11.23
N VAL A 52 6.67 -5.23 -10.05
CA VAL A 52 8.11 -5.25 -9.80
C VAL A 52 8.50 -6.32 -8.79
N TYR A 53 9.74 -6.84 -8.88
CA TYR A 53 10.29 -7.72 -7.86
C TYR A 53 10.82 -6.92 -6.67
N SER A 54 10.05 -6.84 -5.58
CA SER A 54 10.34 -5.99 -4.42
C SER A 54 9.84 -6.60 -3.11
N GLN A 55 10.00 -5.89 -1.98
CA GLN A 55 9.50 -6.32 -0.68
C GLN A 55 7.97 -6.48 -0.71
N ARG A 56 7.49 -7.68 -0.33
CA ARG A 56 6.08 -8.06 -0.39
C ARG A 56 5.18 -7.15 0.43
N ILE A 57 5.70 -6.67 1.56
CA ILE A 57 5.00 -5.78 2.48
C ILE A 57 4.54 -4.48 1.81
N ASN A 58 5.12 -4.10 0.67
CA ASN A 58 4.72 -2.88 -0.04
C ASN A 58 3.32 -3.00 -0.66
N ASP A 59 2.92 -4.14 -1.22
CA ASP A 59 1.55 -4.32 -1.71
C ASP A 59 0.54 -4.21 -0.56
N LEU A 60 0.88 -4.73 0.63
CA LEU A 60 0.04 -4.55 1.82
C LEU A 60 -0.02 -3.08 2.24
N ALA A 61 1.10 -2.37 2.22
CA ALA A 61 1.14 -0.94 2.53
C ALA A 61 0.28 -0.12 1.56
N ILE A 62 0.32 -0.46 0.26
CA ILE A 62 -0.49 0.17 -0.79
C ILE A 62 -1.97 -0.11 -0.56
N ALA A 63 -2.35 -1.38 -0.36
CA ALA A 63 -3.73 -1.76 -0.08
C ALA A 63 -4.27 -1.05 1.16
N CYS A 64 -3.46 -0.92 2.23
CA CYS A 64 -3.84 -0.14 3.40
C CYS A 64 -3.98 1.35 3.07
N SER A 65 -3.08 1.96 2.29
CA SER A 65 -3.16 3.39 1.95
C SER A 65 -4.46 3.79 1.26
N TYR A 66 -4.96 2.96 0.34
CA TYR A 66 -6.20 3.23 -0.39
C TYR A 66 -7.44 2.67 0.32
N GLY A 67 -7.34 1.48 0.91
CA GLY A 67 -8.46 0.82 1.57
C GLY A 67 -8.96 1.50 2.85
N ILE A 68 -8.16 2.38 3.45
CA ILE A 68 -8.55 3.16 4.64
C ILE A 68 -9.17 4.53 4.31
N MET A 69 -9.22 4.91 3.02
CA MET A 69 -9.75 6.21 2.62
C MET A 69 -11.25 6.30 2.90
N ASN A 70 -11.70 7.47 3.36
CA ASN A 70 -13.10 7.77 3.68
C ASN A 70 -13.73 6.89 4.78
N LEU A 71 -12.93 6.13 5.53
CA LEU A 71 -13.39 5.44 6.73
C LEU A 71 -13.41 6.41 7.93
N ASP A 72 -14.42 6.25 8.79
CA ASP A 72 -14.51 6.99 10.05
C ASP A 72 -13.36 6.63 11.01
N ASP A 73 -12.98 5.35 11.04
CA ASP A 73 -11.79 4.84 11.73
C ASP A 73 -10.80 4.17 10.75
N PRO A 74 -9.84 4.94 10.21
CA PRO A 74 -8.82 4.40 9.30
C PRO A 74 -7.89 3.36 9.96
N LEU A 75 -7.70 3.40 11.28
CA LEU A 75 -6.84 2.44 11.97
C LEU A 75 -7.53 1.10 12.09
N GLU A 76 -8.83 1.08 12.44
CA GLU A 76 -9.63 -0.14 12.45
C GLU A 76 -9.68 -0.79 11.08
N GLY A 77 -9.99 -0.02 10.02
CA GLY A 77 -9.96 -0.53 8.64
C GLY A 77 -8.58 -1.08 8.23
N CYS A 78 -7.50 -0.41 8.65
CA CYS A 78 -6.14 -0.92 8.43
C CYS A 78 -5.92 -2.27 9.12
N CYS A 79 -6.40 -2.43 10.35
CA CYS A 79 -6.30 -3.68 11.10
C CYS A 79 -7.06 -4.83 10.42
N GLU A 80 -8.23 -4.57 9.83
CA GLU A 80 -8.98 -5.58 9.08
C GLU A 80 -8.19 -6.07 7.84
N ILE A 81 -7.65 -5.15 7.05
CA ILE A 81 -6.83 -5.47 5.87
C ILE A 81 -5.60 -6.29 6.27
N ILE A 82 -4.89 -5.85 7.32
CA ILE A 82 -3.70 -6.55 7.84
C ILE A 82 -4.06 -7.95 8.33
N SER A 83 -5.18 -8.10 9.04
CA SER A 83 -5.64 -9.40 9.55
C SER A 83 -5.97 -10.36 8.41
N GLY A 84 -6.69 -9.89 7.39
CA GLY A 84 -6.99 -10.66 6.19
C GLY A 84 -5.73 -11.13 5.46
N TYR A 85 -4.75 -10.24 5.29
CA TYR A 85 -3.45 -10.59 4.69
C TYR A 85 -2.69 -11.61 5.54
N ASN A 86 -2.61 -11.39 6.86
CA ASN A 86 -1.84 -12.23 7.78
C ASN A 86 -2.38 -13.66 7.89
N ASN A 87 -3.69 -13.86 7.67
CA ASN A 87 -4.31 -15.18 7.62
C ASN A 87 -3.81 -16.04 6.45
N LEU A 88 -3.31 -15.43 5.38
CA LEU A 88 -2.78 -16.13 4.21
C LEU A 88 -1.24 -16.12 4.18
N ILE A 89 -0.64 -15.00 4.57
CA ILE A 89 0.80 -14.77 4.52
C ILE A 89 1.24 -14.17 5.85
N THR A 90 1.94 -14.95 6.66
CA THR A 90 2.45 -14.48 7.96
C THR A 90 3.37 -13.27 7.81
N ILE A 91 2.96 -12.17 8.44
CA ILE A 91 3.73 -10.94 8.62
C ILE A 91 4.56 -11.12 9.89
N ASN A 92 5.87 -10.91 9.82
CA ASN A 92 6.70 -10.95 11.03
C ASN A 92 6.73 -9.59 11.75
N ASP A 93 7.13 -9.59 13.03
CA ASP A 93 7.16 -8.38 13.86
C ASP A 93 7.98 -7.23 13.26
N ASN A 94 9.07 -7.51 12.54
CA ASN A 94 9.85 -6.46 11.90
C ASN A 94 9.08 -5.85 10.73
N GLU A 95 8.41 -6.66 9.90
CA GLU A 95 7.56 -6.20 8.80
C GLU A 95 6.41 -5.33 9.34
N LEU A 96 5.72 -5.81 10.38
CA LEU A 96 4.63 -5.06 11.03
C LEU A 96 5.14 -3.75 11.63
N SER A 97 6.30 -3.75 12.29
CA SER A 97 6.88 -2.54 12.91
C SER A 97 7.21 -1.43 11.90
N LEU A 98 7.41 -1.77 10.63
CA LEU A 98 7.69 -0.80 9.57
C LEU A 98 6.46 -0.48 8.72
N LEU A 99 5.38 -1.26 8.78
CA LEU A 99 4.21 -1.11 7.92
C LEU A 99 3.59 0.30 8.01
N TYR A 100 3.44 0.85 9.22
CA TYR A 100 2.97 2.24 9.40
C TYR A 100 3.80 3.27 8.63
N ASN A 101 5.13 3.12 8.65
CA ASN A 101 6.03 4.02 7.91
C ASN A 101 5.87 3.82 6.40
N LEU A 102 5.69 2.58 5.94
CA LEU A 102 5.52 2.26 4.53
C LEU A 102 4.19 2.80 3.97
N ILE A 103 3.11 2.70 4.75
CA ILE A 103 1.81 3.33 4.42
C ILE A 103 1.99 4.84 4.27
N GLY A 104 2.65 5.48 5.24
CA GLY A 104 2.96 6.92 5.16
C GLY A 104 3.80 7.28 3.93
N MET A 105 4.84 6.50 3.63
CA MET A 105 5.66 6.71 2.42
C MET A 105 4.84 6.57 1.14
N ARG A 106 3.94 5.59 1.05
CA ARG A 106 3.08 5.42 -0.13
C ARG A 106 2.11 6.59 -0.30
N LEU A 107 1.52 7.10 0.78
CA LEU A 107 0.67 8.29 0.74
C LEU A 107 1.44 9.52 0.25
N ILE A 108 2.68 9.72 0.73
CA ILE A 108 3.56 10.80 0.27
C ILE A 108 3.86 10.67 -1.23
N ILE A 109 4.18 9.46 -1.70
CA ILE A 109 4.42 9.19 -3.13
C ILE A 109 3.17 9.54 -3.94
N SER A 110 2.00 9.07 -3.51
CA SER A 110 0.73 9.27 -4.20
C SER A 110 0.41 10.77 -4.36
N VAL A 111 0.40 11.53 -3.27
CA VAL A 111 0.08 12.98 -3.33
C VAL A 111 1.12 13.76 -4.13
N THR A 112 2.40 13.41 -4.02
CA THR A 112 3.47 14.07 -4.78
C THR A 112 3.32 13.79 -6.27
N LYS A 113 2.99 12.55 -6.65
CA LYS A 113 2.76 12.16 -8.04
C LYS A 113 1.54 12.84 -8.63
N SER A 114 0.42 12.87 -7.92
CA SER A 114 -0.77 13.59 -8.35
C SER A 114 -0.48 15.07 -8.59
N PHE A 115 0.24 15.74 -7.68
CA PHE A 115 0.63 17.14 -7.85
C PHE A 115 1.50 17.35 -9.10
N ILE A 116 2.54 16.53 -9.30
CA ILE A 116 3.42 16.62 -10.47
C ILE A 116 2.64 16.37 -11.77
N ASN A 117 1.71 15.41 -11.77
CA ASN A 117 0.92 15.08 -12.95
C ASN A 117 -0.05 16.21 -13.30
N ARG A 118 -0.71 16.81 -12.30
CA ARG A 118 -1.59 17.96 -12.48
C ARG A 118 -0.86 19.19 -13.03
N ASP A 119 0.38 19.43 -12.59
CA ASP A 119 1.22 20.51 -13.12
C ASP A 119 1.60 20.28 -14.60
N LYS A 120 1.89 19.03 -14.97
CA LYS A 120 2.25 18.65 -16.36
C LYS A 120 1.05 18.62 -17.30
N GLU A 121 -0.13 18.28 -16.80
CA GLU A 121 -1.36 18.12 -17.58
C GLU A 121 -2.50 18.98 -16.99
N PRO A 122 -2.39 20.32 -17.05
CA PRO A 122 -3.30 21.22 -16.34
C PRO A 122 -4.76 21.16 -16.81
N ASP A 123 -4.99 20.72 -18.05
CA ASP A 123 -6.33 20.58 -18.63
C ASP A 123 -6.97 19.20 -18.34
N ASN A 124 -6.21 18.25 -17.79
CA ASN A 124 -6.69 16.91 -17.49
C ASN A 124 -7.45 16.92 -16.16
N LYS A 125 -8.79 16.95 -16.24
CA LYS A 125 -9.68 17.03 -15.07
C LYS A 125 -9.67 15.79 -14.16
N TYR A 126 -9.00 14.72 -14.57
CA TYR A 126 -8.84 13.50 -13.79
C TYR A 126 -7.66 13.56 -12.81
N LEU A 127 -6.73 14.52 -12.98
CA LEU A 127 -5.46 14.60 -12.26
C LEU A 127 -5.39 15.67 -11.16
#